data_AF-A0AAU3IQA9-F1
#
_entry.id   AF-A0AAU3IQA9-F1
#
_cell.length_a   1.000
_cell.length_b   1.000
_cell.length_c   1.000
_cell.angle_alpha   90.00
_cell.angle_beta   90.00
_cell.angle_gamma   90.00
#
_symmetry.space_group_name_H-M   'P 1'
#
loop_
_entity.id
_entity.type
_entity.pdbx_description
1 polymer ?
#
loop_
_entity_poly.entity_id
_entity_poly.type
_entity_poly.pdbx_seq_one_letter_code
_entity_poly.pdbx_strand_id
1 'polypeptide(L)'
;MTGETLNGFGELVDAASERRAMEVTALHEAGELLSKVIQAAAIVADHLRAEVAVLPKRHVLSDDTGDDPGARLAEAGERLRRITGLLQDADLHARRSGAALRHINVQAGSDESED
;
A
#
# COMPACT_ATOMS: atom_id res chain seq x y z
N MET A 1 -2.40 12.28 -6.75
CA MET A 1 -1.72 11.29 -7.61
C MET A 1 -2.41 11.36 -8.96
N THR A 2 -1.67 11.55 -10.06
CA THR A 2 -2.28 11.63 -11.40
C THR A 2 -2.32 10.24 -12.04
N GLY A 3 -3.15 10.04 -13.06
CA GLY A 3 -3.21 8.78 -13.81
C GLY A 3 -1.88 8.42 -14.49
N GLU A 4 -1.12 9.42 -14.91
CA GLU A 4 0.23 9.26 -15.47
C GLU A 4 1.20 8.69 -14.44
N THR A 5 1.13 9.13 -13.19
CA THR A 5 1.96 8.58 -12.10
C THR A 5 1.63 7.11 -11.81
N LEU A 6 0.36 6.72 -11.92
CA LEU A 6 -0.07 5.32 -11.73
C LEU A 6 0.34 4.41 -12.91
N ASN A 7 0.30 4.92 -14.13
CA ASN A 7 0.78 4.17 -15.30
C ASN A 7 2.29 3.92 -15.22
N GLY A 8 3.08 4.94 -14.87
CA GLY A 8 4.52 4.77 -14.67
C GLY A 8 4.85 3.79 -13.54
N PHE A 9 4.03 3.73 -12.49
CA PHE A 9 4.16 2.69 -11.46
C PHE A 9 3.96 1.29 -12.01
N GLY A 10 2.92 1.11 -12.82
CA GLY A 10 2.60 -0.17 -13.45
C GLY A 10 3.79 -0.68 -14.26
N GLU A 11 4.40 0.19 -15.07
CA GLU A 11 5.59 -0.15 -15.85
C GLU A 11 6.80 -0.54 -14.97
N LEU A 12 7.00 0.15 -13.84
CA LEU A 12 8.07 -0.18 -12.89
C LEU A 12 7.82 -1.51 -12.18
N VAL A 13 6.56 -1.83 -11.85
CA VAL A 13 6.16 -3.11 -11.28
C VAL A 13 6.35 -4.24 -12.29
N ASP A 14 5.95 -4.02 -13.55
CA ASP A 14 6.14 -4.99 -14.63
C ASP A 14 7.62 -5.25 -14.90
N ALA A 15 8.45 -4.20 -14.92
CA ALA A 15 9.90 -4.32 -15.05
C ALA A 15 10.51 -5.14 -13.91
N ALA A 16 10.09 -4.91 -12.67
CA ALA A 16 10.54 -5.68 -11.51
C ALA A 16 10.07 -7.15 -11.57
N SER A 17 8.83 -7.40 -11.98
CA SER A 17 8.25 -8.75 -12.15
C SER A 17 9.01 -9.55 -13.21
N GLU A 18 9.37 -8.91 -14.30
CA GLU A 18 10.15 -9.47 -15.41
C GLU A 18 11.65 -9.54 -15.11
N ARG A 19 12.09 -9.10 -13.92
CA ARG A 19 13.51 -8.99 -13.51
C ARG A 19 14.35 -8.20 -14.51
N ARG A 20 13.75 -7.21 -15.18
CA ARG A 20 14.48 -6.32 -16.07
C ARG A 20 15.44 -5.46 -15.25
N ALA A 21 16.58 -5.13 -15.85
CA ALA A 21 17.51 -4.17 -15.26
C ALA A 21 16.79 -2.83 -15.11
N MET A 22 16.92 -2.24 -13.92
CA MET A 22 16.34 -0.95 -13.57
C MET A 22 17.42 -0.05 -13.02
N GLU A 23 17.38 1.22 -13.42
CA GLU A 23 18.20 2.26 -12.80
C GLU A 23 17.86 2.38 -11.31
N VAL A 24 18.89 2.65 -10.48
CA VAL A 24 18.73 2.79 -9.03
C VAL A 24 17.73 3.92 -8.68
N THR A 25 17.72 4.98 -9.49
CA THR A 25 16.76 6.09 -9.38
C THR A 25 15.33 5.64 -9.64
N ALA A 26 15.09 4.85 -10.68
CA ALA A 26 13.77 4.28 -10.99
C ALA A 26 13.28 3.34 -9.88
N LEU A 27 14.19 2.57 -9.27
CA LEU A 27 13.88 1.72 -8.13
C LEU A 27 13.50 2.52 -6.88
N HIS A 28 14.16 3.68 -6.66
CA HIS A 28 13.82 4.59 -5.57
C HIS A 28 12.44 5.22 -5.76
N GLU A 29 12.13 5.70 -6.97
CA GLU A 29 10.84 6.27 -7.32
C GLU A 29 9.70 5.23 -7.19
N ALA A 30 9.94 4.00 -7.63
CA ALA A 30 9.00 2.89 -7.44
C ALA A 30 8.70 2.64 -5.95
N GLY A 31 9.73 2.66 -5.09
CA GLY A 31 9.58 2.50 -3.64
C GLY A 31 8.77 3.63 -2.98
N GLU A 32 9.03 4.89 -3.36
CA GLU A 32 8.25 6.03 -2.88
C GLU A 32 6.79 5.96 -3.32
N LEU A 33 6.55 5.55 -4.57
CA LEU A 33 5.19 5.46 -5.07
C LEU A 33 4.41 4.31 -4.44
N LEU A 34 5.06 3.16 -4.25
CA LEU A 34 4.49 2.04 -3.50
C LEU A 34 4.06 2.49 -2.09
N SER A 35 4.90 3.25 -1.38
CA SER A 35 4.56 3.84 -0.08
C SER A 35 3.29 4.72 -0.15
N LYS A 36 3.18 5.59 -1.16
CA LYS A 36 2.00 6.45 -1.36
C LYS A 36 0.73 5.64 -1.65
N VAL A 37 0.83 4.61 -2.49
CA VAL A 37 -0.29 3.70 -2.83
C VAL A 37 -0.75 2.95 -1.58
N ILE A 38 0.17 2.42 -0.79
CA ILE A 38 -0.10 1.72 0.46
C ILE A 38 -0.83 2.63 1.46
N GLN A 39 -0.37 3.87 1.62
CA GLN A 39 -1.02 4.84 2.51
C GLN A 39 -2.44 5.19 2.04
N ALA A 40 -2.63 5.39 0.73
CA ALA A 40 -3.96 5.64 0.18
C ALA A 40 -4.91 4.45 0.41
N ALA A 41 -4.43 3.22 0.20
CA ALA A 41 -5.21 2.01 0.46
C ALA A 41 -5.57 1.87 1.94
N ALA A 42 -4.66 2.22 2.86
CA ALA A 42 -4.92 2.19 4.29
C ALA A 42 -6.01 3.19 4.70
N ILE A 43 -5.98 4.41 4.15
CA ILE A 43 -7.01 5.44 4.38
C ILE A 43 -8.38 4.94 3.90
N VAL A 44 -8.46 4.34 2.71
CA VAL A 44 -9.71 3.78 2.16
C VAL A 44 -10.22 2.62 3.03
N ALA A 45 -9.34 1.71 3.46
CA ALA A 45 -9.70 0.60 4.32
C ALA A 45 -10.25 1.08 5.69
N ASP A 46 -9.63 2.10 6.28
CA ASP A 46 -10.12 2.70 7.53
C ASP A 46 -11.45 3.45 7.35
N HIS A 47 -11.63 4.14 6.22
CA HIS A 47 -12.92 4.77 5.91
C HIS A 47 -14.03 3.72 5.77
N LEU A 48 -13.79 2.64 5.03
CA LEU A 48 -14.74 1.52 4.91
C LEU A 48 -15.03 0.88 6.27
N ARG A 49 -14.01 0.74 7.13
CA ARG A 49 -14.18 0.22 8.49
C ARG A 49 -15.09 1.12 9.33
N ALA A 50 -14.93 2.44 9.21
CA ALA A 50 -15.79 3.40 9.90
C ALA A 50 -17.24 3.33 9.39
N GLU A 51 -17.45 3.21 8.08
CA GLU A 51 -18.79 3.02 7.50
C GLU A 51 -19.43 1.71 7.96
N VAL A 52 -18.69 0.59 7.95
CA VAL A 52 -19.15 -0.71 8.46
C VAL A 52 -19.58 -0.64 9.92
N ALA A 53 -18.86 0.12 10.76
CA ALA A 53 -19.18 0.27 12.18
C ALA A 53 -20.48 1.06 12.44
N VAL A 54 -20.90 1.93 11.52
CA VAL A 54 -22.14 2.72 11.67
C VAL A 54 -23.35 2.09 10.98
N LEU A 55 -23.16 1.10 10.10
CA LEU A 55 -24.24 0.41 9.39
C LEU A 55 -25.32 -0.17 10.32
N PRO A 56 -24.99 -0.88 11.43
CA PRO A 56 -26.01 -1.41 12.36
C PRO A 56 -26.88 -0.33 13.02
N LYS A 57 -26.38 0.92 13.10
CA LYS A 57 -27.13 2.05 13.67
C LYS A 57 -28.03 2.74 12.65
N ARG A 58 -27.70 2.63 11.36
CA ARG A 58 -28.40 3.29 10.25
C ARG A 58 -29.49 2.42 9.64
N HIS A 59 -29.36 1.09 9.72
CA HIS A 59 -30.30 0.15 9.12
C HIS A 59 -30.69 -0.93 10.13
N VAL A 60 -31.98 -1.26 10.19
CA VAL A 60 -32.43 -2.52 10.80
C VAL A 60 -31.97 -3.62 9.85
N LEU A 61 -30.88 -4.29 10.21
CA LEU A 61 -30.35 -5.39 9.45
C LEU A 61 -31.20 -6.63 9.75
N SER A 62 -32.24 -6.84 8.94
CA SER A 62 -33.06 -8.05 8.98
C SER A 62 -32.76 -8.85 7.73
N ASP A 63 -32.34 -10.10 7.90
CA ASP A 63 -32.13 -11.03 6.80
C ASP A 63 -33.07 -12.23 6.97
N ASP A 64 -33.96 -12.42 6.00
CA ASP A 64 -34.93 -13.52 5.97
C ASP A 64 -34.27 -14.87 5.58
N THR A 65 -32.97 -14.87 5.27
CA THR A 65 -32.21 -16.08 4.88
C THR A 65 -31.58 -16.83 6.05
N GLY A 66 -31.68 -16.30 7.29
CA GLY A 66 -31.12 -16.93 8.50
C GLY A 66 -29.63 -16.68 8.71
N ASP A 67 -29.00 -15.88 7.86
CA ASP A 67 -27.60 -15.44 8.00
C ASP A 67 -27.54 -14.16 8.86
N ASP A 68 -26.67 -14.11 9.88
CA ASP A 68 -26.61 -12.96 10.81
C ASP A 68 -25.86 -11.77 10.18
N PRO A 69 -26.54 -10.67 9.84
CA PRO A 69 -25.90 -9.51 9.25
C PRO A 69 -24.86 -8.86 10.18
N GLY A 70 -25.06 -8.99 11.49
CA GLY A 70 -24.12 -8.51 12.50
C GLY A 70 -22.79 -9.25 12.45
N ALA A 71 -22.84 -10.58 12.36
CA ALA A 71 -21.65 -11.42 12.19
C ALA A 71 -20.86 -11.08 10.91
N ARG A 72 -21.55 -10.86 9.78
CA ARG A 72 -20.91 -10.47 8.51
C ARG A 72 -20.23 -9.10 8.59
N LEU A 73 -20.84 -8.14 9.26
CA LEU A 73 -20.24 -6.81 9.47
C LEU A 73 -19.02 -6.88 10.39
N ALA A 74 -19.09 -7.67 11.46
CA ALA A 74 -17.97 -7.90 12.35
C ALA A 74 -16.79 -8.54 11.61
N GLU A 75 -17.06 -9.54 10.77
CA GLU A 75 -16.04 -10.18 9.92
C GLU A 75 -15.43 -9.18 8.91
N ALA A 76 -16.26 -8.38 8.24
CA ALA A 76 -15.79 -7.36 7.31
C ALA A 76 -14.89 -6.33 8.02
N GLY A 77 -15.27 -5.89 9.22
CA GLY A 77 -14.47 -4.98 10.04
C GLY A 77 -13.11 -5.59 10.42
N GLU A 78 -13.07 -6.86 10.80
CA GLU A 78 -11.84 -7.57 11.15
C GLU A 78 -10.92 -7.78 9.93
N ARG A 79 -11.49 -8.11 8.77
CA ARG A 79 -10.74 -8.19 7.50
C ARG A 79 -10.11 -6.86 7.14
N LEU A 80 -10.88 -5.76 7.24
CA LEU A 80 -10.37 -4.40 6.98
C LEU A 80 -9.26 -4.01 7.96
N ARG A 81 -9.42 -4.33 9.25
CA ARG A 81 -8.37 -4.11 10.27
C ARG A 81 -7.06 -4.82 9.90
N ARG A 82 -7.15 -6.09 9.47
CA ARG A 82 -5.98 -6.87 9.04
C ARG A 82 -5.32 -6.28 7.80
N ILE A 83 -6.12 -5.87 6.81
CA ILE A 83 -5.62 -5.21 5.59
C ILE A 83 -4.86 -3.93 5.95
N THR A 84 -5.43 -3.06 6.81
CA THR A 84 -4.75 -1.84 7.26
C THR A 84 -3.42 -2.14 7.95
N GLY A 85 -3.37 -3.16 8.82
CA GLY A 85 -2.11 -3.57 9.47
C GLY A 85 -1.04 -4.04 8.47
N LEU A 86 -1.41 -4.91 7.53
CA LEU A 86 -0.49 -5.39 6.49
C LEU A 86 0.02 -4.25 5.60
N LEU A 87 -0.84 -3.28 5.28
CA LEU A 87 -0.44 -2.09 4.53
C LEU A 87 0.54 -1.23 5.34
N GLN A 88 0.29 -1.00 6.63
CA GLN A 88 1.21 -0.25 7.48
C GLN A 88 2.59 -0.91 7.60
N ASP A 89 2.63 -2.24 7.75
CA ASP A 89 3.89 -3.00 7.77
C ASP A 89 4.62 -2.92 6.43
N ALA A 90 3.88 -2.99 5.32
CA ALA A 90 4.44 -2.83 3.98
C ALA A 90 5.01 -1.41 3.75
N ASP A 91 4.36 -0.36 4.27
CA ASP A 91 4.88 1.02 4.22
C ASP A 91 6.20 1.14 5.00
N LEU A 92 6.26 0.55 6.20
CA LEU A 92 7.48 0.53 7.00
C LEU A 92 8.63 -0.16 6.27
N HIS A 93 8.36 -1.28 5.61
CA HIS A 93 9.34 -1.99 4.79
C HIS A 93 9.78 -1.17 3.57
N ALA A 94 8.84 -0.58 2.83
CA ALA A 94 9.15 0.25 1.67
C ALA A 94 10.05 1.44 2.03
N ARG A 95 9.76 2.13 3.14
CA ARG A 95 10.59 3.24 3.64
C ARG A 95 12.00 2.80 4.03
N ARG A 96 12.14 1.66 4.71
CA ARG A 96 13.45 1.11 5.10
C ARG A 96 14.28 0.72 3.87
N SER A 97 13.67 0.07 2.88
CA SER A 97 14.34 -0.25 1.62
C SER A 97 14.74 1.01 0.85
N GLY A 98 13.88 2.04 0.81
CA GLY A 98 14.22 3.33 0.21
C GLY A 98 15.40 4.03 0.89
N ALA A 99 15.50 3.95 2.22
CA ALA A 99 16.64 4.49 2.96
C ALA A 99 17.94 3.73 2.68
N ALA A 100 17.88 2.39 2.57
CA ALA A 100 19.02 1.56 2.21
C ALA A 100 19.51 1.85 0.77
N LEU A 101 18.59 1.98 -0.19
CA LEU A 101 18.92 2.34 -1.57
C LEU A 101 19.56 3.73 -1.67
N ARG A 102 19.08 4.71 -0.89
CA ARG A 102 19.69 6.04 -0.81
C ARG A 102 21.13 5.95 -0.29
N HIS A 103 21.40 5.12 0.71
CA HIS A 103 22.75 4.94 1.26
C HIS A 103 23.71 4.33 0.24
N ILE A 104 23.26 3.32 -0.52
CA ILE A 104 24.04 2.69 -1.61
C ILE A 104 24.36 3.71 -2.70
N ASN A 105 23.38 4.52 -3.11
CA ASN A 105 23.58 5.53 -4.16
C ASN A 105 24.56 6.63 -3.74
N VAL A 106 24.56 7.03 -2.47
CA VAL A 106 25.52 8.00 -1.92
C VAL A 106 26.94 7.42 -1.91
N GLN A 107 27.11 6.14 -1.55
CA GLN A 107 28.42 5.47 -1.57
C GLN A 107 28.96 5.29 -3.00
N ALA A 108 28.11 4.92 -3.95
CA ALA A 108 28.51 4.78 -5.34
C ALA A 108 29.00 6.12 -5.95
N GLY A 109 28.33 7.23 -5.63
CA GLY A 109 28.75 8.56 -6.10
C GLY A 109 30.03 9.09 -5.43
N SER A 110 30.36 8.63 -4.20
CA SER A 110 31.62 8.99 -3.55
C SER A 110 32.83 8.25 -4.11
N ASP A 111 32.66 7.01 -4.59
CA ASP A 111 33.75 6.24 -5.21
C ASP A 111 34.10 6.76 -6.62
N GLU A 112 33.13 7.34 -7.36
CA GLU A 112 33.39 7.98 -8.66
C GLU A 112 34.06 9.37 -8.57
N SER A 113 34.22 9.90 -7.35
CA SER A 113 34.79 11.24 -7.11
C SER A 113 36.28 11.22 -6.73
N GLU A 114 36.92 10.04 -6.72
CA GLU A 114 38.33 9.86 -6.31
C GLU A 114 39.34 9.60 -7.45
N ASP A 115 38.95 9.72 -8.73
CA ASP A 115 39.87 9.64 -9.88
C ASP A 115 40.15 11.01 -10.55
#